data_AF-A0A820RQ60-F1
#
_entry.id   AF-A0A820RQ60-F1
#
_cell.length_a   1.000
_cell.length_b   1.000
_cell.length_c   1.000
_cell.angle_alpha   90.00
_cell.angle_beta   90.00
_cell.angle_gamma   90.00
#
_symmetry.space_group_name_H-M   'P 1'
#
loop_
_entity.id
_entity.type
_entity.pdbx_description
1 polymer ?
#
loop_
_entity_poly.entity_id
_entity_poly.type
_entity_poly.pdbx_seq_one_letter_code
_entity_poly.pdbx_strand_id
1 'polypeptide(L)'
;LTFDSTTNVHDIAGLMKEFLRELPEPLLTRDLCGALLNIRTKLHPKDQSRALSYFISLLPSSNRDTLYTLLKFLYHISMNSQDRYSTDGKLLVAGNKMDSANLAIVFAPTILMEGK
;
A
#
# COMPACT_ATOMS: atom_id res chain seq x y z
N LEU A 1 19.92 -7.45 -7.04
CA LEU A 1 18.90 -8.32 -7.65
C LEU A 1 18.57 -7.73 -9.01
N THR A 2 18.90 -8.43 -10.10
CA THR A 2 18.56 -7.99 -11.46
C THR A 2 17.41 -8.87 -11.91
N PHE A 3 16.22 -8.29 -12.04
CA PHE A 3 15.03 -9.00 -12.54
C PHE A 3 15.03 -8.90 -14.07
N ASP A 4 14.95 -10.05 -14.74
CA ASP A 4 14.83 -10.11 -16.20
C ASP A 4 13.37 -10.31 -16.63
N SER A 5 13.14 -10.34 -17.95
CA SER A 5 11.81 -10.53 -18.52
C SER A 5 11.19 -11.91 -18.25
N THR A 6 11.93 -12.86 -17.66
CA THR A 6 11.43 -14.19 -17.29
C THR A 6 10.96 -14.25 -15.84
N THR A 7 11.27 -13.22 -15.04
CA THR A 7 10.88 -13.18 -13.63
C THR A 7 9.37 -12.96 -13.50
N ASN A 8 8.70 -13.88 -12.80
CA ASN A 8 7.28 -13.76 -12.54
C ASN A 8 7.00 -12.59 -11.58
N VAL A 9 6.18 -11.64 -12.03
CA VAL A 9 5.80 -10.43 -11.27
C VAL A 9 5.09 -10.76 -9.95
N HIS A 10 4.39 -11.90 -9.89
CA HIS A 10 3.74 -12.35 -8.67
C HIS A 10 4.73 -12.77 -7.59
N ASP A 11 5.90 -13.31 -7.99
CA ASP A 11 6.97 -13.68 -7.05
C ASP A 11 7.63 -12.43 -6.48
N ILE A 12 7.89 -11.41 -7.32
CA ILE A 12 8.41 -10.11 -6.86
C ILE A 12 7.42 -9.45 -5.90
N ALA A 13 6.13 -9.48 -6.21
CA ALA A 13 5.09 -8.96 -5.32
C ALA A 13 5.02 -9.75 -4.00
N GLY A 14 5.21 -11.07 -4.07
CA GLY A 14 5.34 -11.96 -2.90
C GLY A 14 6.49 -11.55 -2.01
N LEU A 15 7.69 -11.44 -2.58
CA LEU A 15 8.92 -11.05 -1.89
C LEU A 15 8.81 -9.66 -1.26
N MET A 16 8.20 -8.70 -1.95
CA MET A 16 7.99 -7.36 -1.37
C MET A 16 7.07 -7.40 -0.14
N LYS A 17 5.98 -8.18 -0.20
CA LYS A 17 5.06 -8.35 0.92
C LYS A 17 5.73 -9.11 2.08
N GLU A 18 6.53 -10.11 1.77
CA GLU A 18 7.30 -10.86 2.75
C GLU A 18 8.32 -9.97 3.44
N PHE A 19 9.15 -9.24 2.68
CA PHE A 19 10.11 -8.29 3.25
C PHE A 19 9.49 -7.32 4.25
N LEU A 20 8.33 -6.74 3.92
CA LEU A 20 7.62 -5.82 4.82
C LEU A 20 7.05 -6.50 6.06
N ARG A 21 6.62 -7.76 5.94
CA ARG A 21 6.05 -8.56 7.03
C ARG A 21 7.14 -9.04 8.01
N GLU A 22 8.31 -9.37 7.49
CA GLU A 22 9.46 -9.86 8.28
C GLU A 22 10.26 -8.73 8.97
N LEU A 23 9.79 -7.48 8.90
CA LEU A 23 10.40 -6.39 9.66
C LEU A 23 10.30 -6.68 11.18
N PRO A 24 11.33 -6.35 11.98
CA PRO A 24 11.31 -6.56 13.44
C PRO A 24 10.16 -5.84 14.16
N GLU A 25 9.65 -4.77 13.53
CA GLU A 25 8.43 -4.08 13.91
C GLU A 25 7.63 -3.77 12.64
N PRO A 26 6.29 -3.87 12.67
CA PRO A 26 5.45 -3.49 11.54
C PRO A 26 5.75 -2.07 11.05
N LEU A 27 5.59 -1.85 9.74
CA LEU A 27 5.90 -0.57 9.11
C LEU A 27 5.18 0.62 9.78
N LEU A 28 3.94 0.42 10.24
CA LEU A 28 3.14 1.46 10.90
C LEU A 28 3.34 1.54 12.42
N THR A 29 4.29 0.79 12.99
CA THR A 29 4.65 0.70 14.41
C THR A 29 3.51 0.22 15.32
N ARG A 30 3.81 -0.62 16.31
CA ARG A 30 2.77 -1.22 17.17
C ARG A 30 2.04 -0.16 18.00
N ASP A 31 2.81 0.76 18.56
CA ASP A 31 2.31 1.77 19.49
C ASP A 31 1.35 2.75 18.81
N LEU A 32 1.48 2.95 17.50
CA LEU A 32 0.66 3.87 16.74
C LEU A 32 -0.52 3.19 16.03
N CYS A 33 -0.53 1.86 15.85
CA CYS A 33 -1.65 1.14 15.23
C CYS A 33 -3.01 1.45 15.89
N GLY A 34 -3.05 1.55 17.23
CA GLY A 34 -4.25 1.95 17.96
C GLY A 34 -4.72 3.39 17.64
N ALA A 35 -3.77 4.31 17.45
CA ALA A 35 -4.06 5.68 17.06
C ALA A 35 -4.67 5.76 15.65
N LEU A 36 -4.13 4.98 14.69
CA LEU A 36 -4.68 4.92 13.33
C LEU A 36 -6.14 4.40 13.33
N LEU A 37 -6.42 3.35 14.10
CA LEU A 37 -7.80 2.83 14.23
C LEU A 37 -8.73 3.87 14.84
N ASN A 38 -8.29 4.59 15.87
CA ASN A 38 -9.05 5.67 16.48
C ASN A 38 -9.34 6.80 15.48
N ILE A 39 -8.35 7.20 14.66
CA ILE A 39 -8.55 8.19 13.59
C ILE A 39 -9.66 7.72 12.64
N ARG A 40 -9.65 6.45 12.23
CA ARG A 40 -10.64 5.92 11.28
C ARG A 40 -12.04 5.78 11.86
N THR A 41 -12.15 5.39 13.13
CA THR A 41 -13.45 4.99 13.75
C THR A 41 -14.09 6.09 14.58
N LYS A 42 -13.30 7.00 15.17
CA LYS A 42 -13.80 8.00 16.13
C LYS A 42 -13.84 9.41 15.57
N LEU A 43 -13.04 9.73 14.55
CA LEU A 43 -13.02 11.08 13.98
C LEU A 43 -14.00 11.22 12.82
N HIS A 44 -14.59 12.41 12.72
CA HIS A 44 -15.42 12.79 11.59
C HIS A 44 -14.59 12.79 10.29
N PRO A 45 -15.13 12.35 9.13
CA PRO A 45 -14.37 12.23 7.88
C PRO A 45 -13.58 13.48 7.48
N LYS A 46 -14.13 14.66 7.75
CA LYS A 46 -13.48 15.97 7.50
C LYS A 46 -12.17 16.18 8.28
N ASP A 47 -12.03 15.55 9.44
CA ASP A 47 -10.87 15.70 10.33
C ASP A 47 -9.84 14.57 10.15
N GLN A 48 -10.23 13.46 9.52
CA GLN A 48 -9.39 12.27 9.34
C GLN A 48 -8.11 12.57 8.55
N SER A 49 -8.19 13.37 7.48
CA SER A 49 -7.02 13.69 6.65
C SER A 49 -5.94 14.46 7.42
N ARG A 50 -6.35 15.44 8.23
CA ARG A 50 -5.44 16.21 9.07
C ARG A 50 -4.83 15.34 10.17
N ALA A 51 -5.66 14.53 10.84
CA ALA A 51 -5.17 13.62 11.87
C ALA A 51 -4.20 12.57 11.31
N LEU A 52 -4.44 12.05 10.10
CA LEU A 52 -3.54 11.13 9.42
C LEU A 52 -2.19 11.79 9.08
N SER A 53 -2.20 13.08 8.72
CA SER A 53 -0.96 13.84 8.47
C SER A 53 -0.09 13.95 9.74
N TYR A 54 -0.71 14.23 10.90
CA TYR A 54 -0.01 14.21 12.18
C TYR A 54 0.47 12.81 12.55
N PHE A 55 -0.36 11.79 12.37
CA PHE A 55 0.03 10.39 12.58
C PHE A 55 1.29 10.03 11.77
N ILE A 56 1.33 10.36 10.48
CA ILE A 56 2.50 10.10 9.63
C ILE A 56 3.74 10.85 10.14
N SER A 57 3.57 12.05 10.69
CA SER A 57 4.69 12.82 11.26
C SER A 57 5.27 12.21 12.54
N LEU A 58 4.51 11.39 13.25
CA LEU A 58 4.95 10.67 14.45
C LEU A 58 5.74 9.39 14.14
N LEU A 59 5.65 8.87 12.91
CA LEU A 59 6.42 7.70 12.51
C LEU A 59 7.93 8.03 12.49
N PRO A 60 8.79 7.06 12.85
CA PRO A 60 10.23 7.17 12.61
C PRO A 60 10.53 7.52 11.15
N SER A 61 11.61 8.25 10.90
CA SER A 61 11.96 8.73 9.54
C SER A 61 12.01 7.61 8.52
N SER A 62 12.69 6.50 8.83
CA SER A 62 12.82 5.35 7.96
C SER A 62 11.47 4.69 7.63
N ASN A 63 10.57 4.58 8.61
CA ASN A 63 9.22 4.04 8.42
C ASN A 63 8.38 4.96 7.53
N ARG A 64 8.44 6.27 7.75
CA ARG A 64 7.73 7.26 6.93
C ARG A 64 8.19 7.25 5.49
N ASP A 65 9.50 7.20 5.24
CA ASP A 65 10.07 7.19 3.89
C ASP A 65 9.72 5.89 3.14
N THR A 66 9.76 4.75 3.85
CA THR A 66 9.34 3.45 3.33
C THR A 66 7.84 3.44 3.01
N LEU A 67 7.00 3.94 3.93
CA LEU A 67 5.56 4.04 3.73
C LEU A 67 5.21 4.95 2.55
N TYR A 68 5.88 6.10 2.42
CA TYR A 68 5.69 7.00 1.28
C TYR A 68 5.99 6.30 -0.05
N THR A 69 7.12 5.61 -0.11
CA THR A 69 7.54 4.87 -1.31
C THR A 69 6.55 3.76 -1.66
N LEU A 70 6.10 3.00 -0.66
CA LEU A 70 5.09 1.96 -0.83
C LEU A 70 3.76 2.53 -1.32
N LEU A 71 3.24 3.58 -0.67
CA LEU A 71 1.96 4.20 -1.05
C LEU A 71 2.02 4.78 -2.47
N LYS A 72 3.15 5.38 -2.86
CA LYS A 72 3.36 5.86 -4.23
C LYS A 72 3.33 4.71 -5.24
N PHE A 73 3.98 3.59 -4.91
CA PHE A 73 3.96 2.39 -5.75
C PHE A 73 2.55 1.80 -5.89
N LEU A 74 1.82 1.64 -4.78
CA LEU A 74 0.43 1.15 -4.80
C LEU A 74 -0.49 2.09 -5.56
N TYR A 75 -0.29 3.41 -5.45
CA TYR A 75 -1.01 4.40 -6.25
C TYR A 75 -0.81 4.16 -7.75
N HIS A 76 0.43 3.96 -8.20
CA HIS A 76 0.70 3.63 -9.60
C HIS A 76 0.00 2.33 -10.05
N ILE A 77 -0.04 1.30 -9.22
CA ILE A 77 -0.79 0.07 -9.55
C ILE A 77 -2.27 0.39 -9.74
N SER A 78 -2.88 1.13 -8.81
CA SER A 78 -4.31 1.45 -8.86
C SER A 78 -4.72 2.29 -10.07
N MET A 79 -3.83 3.15 -10.58
CA MET A 79 -4.03 3.91 -11.82
C MET A 79 -4.05 3.04 -13.09
N ASN A 80 -3.65 1.79 -12.97
CA ASN A 80 -3.69 0.79 -14.05
C ASN A 80 -4.72 -0.32 -13.78
N SER A 81 -5.68 -0.09 -12.87
CA SER A 81 -6.70 -1.08 -12.51
C SER A 81 -7.72 -1.35 -13.61
N GLN A 82 -8.06 -0.33 -14.40
CA GLN A 82 -9.08 -0.40 -15.44
C GLN A 82 -8.50 -0.74 -16.81
N ASP A 83 -9.33 -1.37 -17.64
CA ASP A 83 -9.02 -1.64 -19.03
C ASP A 83 -8.93 -0.32 -19.80
N ARG A 84 -7.94 -0.21 -20.68
CA ARG A 84 -7.76 0.95 -21.55
C ARG A 84 -8.21 0.58 -22.96
N TYR A 85 -9.11 1.38 -23.51
CA TYR A 85 -9.66 1.21 -24.85
C TYR A 85 -9.22 2.35 -25.76
N SER A 86 -9.12 2.06 -27.04
CA SER A 86 -8.95 3.03 -28.11
C SER A 86 -10.27 3.76 -28.38
N THR A 87 -10.21 4.88 -29.12
CA THR A 87 -11.38 5.69 -29.49
C THR A 87 -12.42 4.91 -30.32
N ASP A 88 -11.99 3.84 -31.01
CA ASP A 88 -12.84 2.91 -31.75
C ASP A 88 -13.42 1.76 -30.90
N GLY A 89 -13.20 1.78 -29.58
CA GLY A 89 -13.71 0.77 -28.65
C GLY A 89 -12.87 -0.50 -28.55
N LYS A 90 -11.71 -0.59 -29.24
CA LYS A 90 -10.83 -1.75 -29.16
C LYS A 90 -10.01 -1.73 -27.86
N LEU A 91 -9.93 -2.87 -27.17
CA LEU A 91 -9.07 -3.03 -25.99
C LEU A 91 -7.60 -2.84 -26.38
N LEU A 92 -6.93 -1.88 -25.75
CA LEU A 92 -5.49 -1.62 -25.92
C LEU A 92 -4.67 -2.36 -24.87
N VAL A 93 -5.07 -2.23 -23.60
CA VAL A 93 -4.37 -2.82 -22.46
C VAL A 93 -5.41 -3.29 -21.44
N ALA A 94 -5.33 -4.55 -21.05
CA ALA A 94 -6.10 -5.06 -19.93
C ALA A 94 -5.56 -4.47 -18.61
N GLY A 95 -6.45 -3.95 -17.78
CA GLY A 95 -6.13 -3.45 -16.45
C GLY A 95 -5.79 -4.58 -15.48
N ASN A 96 -5.02 -4.26 -14.45
CA ASN A 96 -4.60 -5.24 -13.44
C ASN A 96 -5.70 -5.57 -12.42
N LYS A 97 -6.88 -4.92 -12.50
CA LYS A 97 -8.05 -5.10 -11.61
C LYS A 97 -7.79 -4.82 -10.12
N MET A 98 -6.63 -4.25 -9.78
CA MET A 98 -6.25 -3.90 -8.41
C MET A 98 -6.49 -2.40 -8.17
N ASP A 99 -7.71 -2.03 -7.79
CA ASP A 99 -8.00 -0.68 -7.32
C ASP A 99 -7.44 -0.43 -5.89
N SER A 100 -7.61 0.79 -5.38
CA SER A 100 -7.09 1.15 -4.05
C SER A 100 -7.71 0.32 -2.92
N ALA A 101 -8.96 -0.12 -3.05
CA ALA A 101 -9.63 -0.94 -2.06
C ALA A 101 -9.06 -2.37 -2.02
N ASN A 102 -8.88 -2.99 -3.19
CA ASN A 102 -8.28 -4.31 -3.32
C ASN A 102 -6.83 -4.31 -2.82
N LEU A 103 -6.07 -3.27 -3.15
CA LEU A 103 -4.70 -3.12 -2.65
C LEU A 103 -4.66 -2.93 -1.13
N ALA A 104 -5.59 -2.14 -0.56
CA ALA A 104 -5.67 -1.98 0.89
C ALA A 104 -5.96 -3.31 1.59
N ILE A 105 -6.84 -4.16 1.05
CA ILE A 105 -7.12 -5.49 1.61
C ILE A 105 -5.87 -6.38 1.61
N VAL A 106 -5.09 -6.35 0.52
CA VAL A 106 -3.88 -7.18 0.38
C VAL A 106 -2.74 -6.69 1.27
N PHE A 107 -2.55 -5.37 1.39
CA PHE A 107 -1.39 -4.79 2.07
C PHE A 107 -1.64 -4.41 3.53
N ALA A 108 -2.89 -4.18 3.96
CA ALA A 108 -3.19 -3.83 5.34
C ALA A 108 -2.63 -4.86 6.34
N PRO A 109 -2.80 -6.19 6.13
CA PRO A 109 -2.16 -7.19 6.99
C PRO A 109 -0.65 -7.04 7.08
N THR A 110 0.00 -6.79 5.95
CA THR A 110 1.46 -6.70 5.85
C THR A 110 2.04 -5.48 6.56
N ILE A 111 1.34 -4.34 6.57
CA ILE A 111 1.88 -3.09 7.13
C ILE A 111 1.38 -2.78 8.55
N LEU A 112 0.29 -3.43 9.00
CA LEU A 112 -0.33 -3.21 10.31
C LEU A 112 -0.08 -4.33 11.32
N MET A 113 0.07 -5.57 10.86
CA MET A 113 0.16 -6.75 11.73
C MET A 113 1.57 -7.30 11.74
N GLU A 114 1.94 -7.97 12.83
CA GLU A 114 3.23 -8.67 12.93
C GLU A 114 3.32 -9.83 11.93
N GLY A 115 4.53 -10.05 11.41
CA GLY A 115 4.90 -11.36 10.87
C GLY A 115 4.78 -12.44 11.95
N LYS A 116 4.48 -13.66 11.53
CA LYS A 116 4.41 -14.82 12.43
C LYS A 116 5.79 -15.26 12.88
#